data_AF-A0A2D7JB17-F1
#
_entry.id   AF-A0A2D7JB17-F1
#
_cell.length_a   1.000
_cell.length_b   1.000
_cell.length_c   1.000
_cell.angle_alpha   90.00
_cell.angle_beta   90.00
_cell.angle_gamma   90.00
#
_symmetry.space_group_name_H-M   'P 1'
#
loop_
_entity.id
_entity.type
_entity.pdbx_description
1 polymer ?
#
loop_
_entity_poly.entity_id
_entity_poly.type
_entity_poly.pdbx_seq_one_letter_code
_entity_poly.pdbx_strand_id
1 'polypeptide(L)'
;MNPYEKLMARKRKWTPVQTTAGTCRQGAEETIHRALALRHMELPVGDFITDALENDVPLAARQLLLSNVKDEENHDLALGYIANAYGVDEESEREAFRLQKAWIEHPDHTITKAMVAERAIFFVLLPFFRANGDPGMRTVSADISRDEQVHVACNSLVQEELGLSISPSLDKLRKATMAWVLQPLGTNAESKFLDKKFWMDSSDRLMYEGKAPELSFTQSARMPAFFEHSNVNLPQYA
;
A
#
# COMPACT_ATOMS: atom_id res chain seq x y z
N MET A 1 -0.87 -17.17 -23.31
CA MET A 1 -1.02 -16.52 -22.00
C MET A 1 -1.19 -15.03 -22.22
N ASN A 2 -2.39 -14.49 -21.98
CA ASN A 2 -2.67 -13.05 -22.06
C ASN A 2 -1.94 -12.30 -20.90
N PRO A 3 -1.87 -10.95 -20.93
CA PRO A 3 -1.19 -10.19 -19.88
C PRO A 3 -1.71 -10.48 -18.46
N TYR A 4 -3.02 -10.60 -18.27
CA TYR A 4 -3.66 -10.90 -16.99
C TYR A 4 -3.33 -12.30 -16.47
N GLU A 5 -3.30 -13.31 -17.34
CA GLU A 5 -2.88 -14.67 -16.97
C GLU A 5 -1.39 -14.71 -16.56
N LYS A 6 -0.53 -13.90 -17.20
CA LYS A 6 0.89 -13.78 -16.79
C LYS A 6 1.02 -13.15 -15.40
N LEU A 7 0.19 -12.16 -15.10
CA LEU A 7 0.14 -11.50 -13.79
C LEU A 7 -0.40 -12.46 -12.71
N MET A 8 -1.48 -13.19 -13.02
CA MET A 8 -2.03 -14.23 -12.16
C MET A 8 -0.97 -15.28 -11.79
N ALA A 9 -0.17 -15.73 -12.75
CA ALA A 9 0.88 -16.72 -12.52
C ALA A 9 2.02 -16.24 -11.59
N ARG A 10 2.15 -14.92 -11.35
CA ARG A 10 3.15 -14.35 -10.43
C ARG A 10 2.70 -14.34 -8.98
N LYS A 11 1.39 -14.42 -8.72
CA LYS A 11 0.85 -14.38 -7.36
C LYS A 11 1.40 -15.52 -6.51
N ARG A 12 1.62 -15.24 -5.23
CA ARG A 12 2.13 -16.21 -4.25
C ARG A 12 1.19 -16.21 -3.06
N LYS A 13 0.82 -17.40 -2.60
CA LYS A 13 0.06 -17.51 -1.36
C LYS A 13 0.95 -17.17 -0.18
N TRP A 14 0.39 -16.43 0.76
CA TRP A 14 0.95 -16.17 2.08
C TRP A 14 -0.21 -16.08 3.06
N THR A 15 0.10 -16.13 4.35
CA THR A 15 -0.92 -16.06 5.42
C THR A 15 -0.52 -14.94 6.37
N PRO A 16 -1.42 -13.98 6.66
CA PRO A 16 -1.19 -13.00 7.70
C PRO A 16 -0.88 -13.67 9.04
N VAL A 17 0.19 -13.24 9.70
CA VAL A 17 0.60 -13.73 11.02
C VAL A 17 0.57 -12.56 12.00
N GLN A 18 -0.07 -12.76 13.15
CA GLN A 18 -0.08 -11.77 14.22
C GLN A 18 1.36 -11.56 14.72
N THR A 19 1.82 -10.31 14.66
CA THR A 19 3.15 -9.92 15.13
C THR A 19 3.07 -9.32 16.53
N THR A 20 4.23 -9.13 17.16
CA THR A 20 4.37 -8.39 18.42
C THR A 20 5.15 -7.11 18.16
N ALA A 21 4.79 -6.00 18.82
CA ALA A 21 5.47 -4.73 18.62
C ALA A 21 6.96 -4.81 19.00
N GLY A 22 7.82 -4.44 18.05
CA GLY A 22 9.25 -4.24 18.25
C GLY A 22 9.65 -2.76 18.18
N THR A 23 10.95 -2.52 18.06
CA THR A 23 11.51 -1.16 18.01
C THR A 23 11.44 -0.58 16.60
N CYS A 24 10.75 0.56 16.48
CA CYS A 24 10.75 1.40 15.27
C CYS A 24 11.93 2.39 15.28
N ARG A 25 12.21 2.99 14.12
CA ARG A 25 13.19 4.08 14.01
C ARG A 25 12.69 5.29 14.79
N GLN A 26 13.55 5.83 15.65
CA GLN A 26 13.28 7.06 16.38
C GLN A 26 12.97 8.23 15.43
N GLY A 27 11.88 8.94 15.70
CA GLY A 27 11.39 10.06 14.88
C GLY A 27 10.40 9.66 13.78
N ALA A 28 10.10 8.37 13.61
CA ALA A 28 9.11 7.90 12.64
C ALA A 28 7.75 7.56 13.27
N GLU A 29 7.63 7.58 14.60
CA GLU A 29 6.53 6.98 15.35
C GLU A 29 5.16 7.56 14.94
N GLU A 30 5.01 8.89 14.91
CA GLU A 30 3.76 9.52 14.51
C GLU A 30 3.40 9.24 13.04
N THR A 31 4.40 9.27 12.15
CA THR A 31 4.19 8.94 10.73
C THR A 31 3.80 7.46 10.54
N ILE A 32 4.34 6.54 11.35
CA ILE A 32 3.94 5.14 11.37
C ILE A 32 2.47 5.03 11.77
N HIS A 33 2.02 5.71 12.83
CA HIS A 33 0.61 5.67 13.25
C HIS A 33 -0.32 6.22 12.17
N ARG A 34 0.03 7.35 11.53
CA ARG A 34 -0.76 7.90 10.41
C ARG A 34 -0.78 6.99 9.19
N ALA A 35 0.37 6.40 8.83
CA ALA A 35 0.45 5.44 7.72
C ALA A 35 -0.38 4.19 8.03
N LEU A 36 -0.35 3.70 9.27
CA LEU A 36 -1.11 2.54 9.70
C LEU A 36 -2.62 2.83 9.78
N ALA A 37 -3.01 4.06 10.10
CA ALA A 37 -4.41 4.49 10.04
C ALA A 37 -4.98 4.42 8.60
N LEU A 38 -4.16 4.53 7.56
CA LEU A 38 -4.61 4.29 6.19
C LEU A 38 -4.89 2.83 5.85
N ARG A 39 -4.68 1.86 6.76
CA ARG A 39 -5.17 0.48 6.55
C ARG A 39 -6.69 0.43 6.31
N HIS A 40 -7.44 1.41 6.81
CA HIS A 40 -8.87 1.54 6.52
C HIS A 40 -9.16 1.75 5.02
N MET A 41 -8.17 2.06 4.20
CA MET A 41 -8.32 2.16 2.74
C MET A 41 -8.31 0.78 2.04
N GLU A 42 -7.81 -0.29 2.66
CA GLU A 42 -7.68 -1.62 2.01
C GLU A 42 -9.03 -2.16 1.52
N LEU A 43 -10.04 -2.23 2.41
CA LEU A 43 -11.38 -2.69 2.03
C LEU A 43 -12.06 -1.79 0.98
N PRO A 44 -12.05 -0.44 1.11
CA PRO A 44 -12.50 0.44 0.04
C PRO A 44 -11.81 0.24 -1.31
N VAL A 45 -10.51 -0.07 -1.34
CA VAL A 45 -9.79 -0.40 -2.59
C VAL A 45 -10.34 -1.69 -3.20
N GLY A 46 -10.59 -2.71 -2.36
CA GLY A 46 -11.27 -3.94 -2.78
C GLY A 46 -12.70 -3.68 -3.29
N ASP A 47 -13.45 -2.79 -2.65
CA ASP A 47 -14.79 -2.37 -3.07
C ASP A 47 -14.74 -1.64 -4.41
N PHE A 48 -13.74 -0.76 -4.64
CA PHE A 48 -13.56 -0.10 -5.94
C PHE A 48 -13.35 -1.11 -7.07
N ILE A 49 -12.58 -2.17 -6.83
CA ILE A 49 -12.37 -3.24 -7.80
C ILE A 49 -13.67 -4.04 -8.00
N THR A 50 -14.42 -4.31 -6.94
CA THR A 50 -15.71 -5.01 -7.00
C THR A 50 -16.74 -4.23 -7.80
N ASP A 51 -16.89 -2.93 -7.56
CA ASP A 51 -17.75 -2.04 -8.33
C ASP A 51 -17.37 -2.05 -9.82
N ALA A 52 -16.07 -2.04 -10.14
CA ALA A 52 -15.61 -2.11 -11.52
C ALA A 52 -15.94 -3.46 -12.19
N LEU A 53 -15.83 -4.56 -11.43
CA LEU A 53 -16.19 -5.90 -11.90
C LEU A 53 -17.67 -6.00 -12.29
N GLU A 54 -18.56 -5.24 -11.68
CA GLU A 54 -19.98 -5.20 -12.05
C GLU A 54 -20.24 -4.47 -13.37
N ASN A 55 -19.25 -3.71 -13.86
CA ASN A 55 -19.38 -2.81 -15.00
C ASN A 55 -18.54 -3.25 -16.21
N ASP A 56 -17.66 -2.37 -16.68
CA ASP A 56 -17.09 -2.33 -18.03
C ASP A 56 -15.72 -3.01 -18.16
N VAL A 57 -15.17 -3.60 -17.08
CA VAL A 57 -13.83 -4.18 -17.10
C VAL A 57 -13.69 -5.34 -18.12
N PRO A 58 -12.52 -5.49 -18.77
CA PRO A 58 -12.26 -6.56 -19.73
C PRO A 58 -12.51 -7.95 -19.13
N LEU A 59 -13.20 -8.82 -19.88
CA LEU A 59 -13.48 -10.20 -19.44
C LEU A 59 -12.21 -10.97 -19.03
N ALA A 60 -11.09 -10.72 -19.74
CA ALA A 60 -9.81 -11.35 -19.46
C ALA A 60 -9.18 -10.92 -18.12
N ALA A 61 -9.56 -9.75 -17.58
CA ALA A 61 -9.05 -9.21 -16.32
C ALA A 61 -9.82 -9.73 -15.10
N ARG A 62 -11.09 -10.15 -15.28
CA ARG A 62 -12.02 -10.43 -14.16
C ARG A 62 -11.48 -11.43 -13.14
N GLN A 63 -10.86 -12.51 -13.60
CA GLN A 63 -10.31 -13.52 -12.70
C GLN A 63 -9.18 -12.94 -11.82
N LEU A 64 -8.33 -12.08 -12.39
CA LEU A 64 -7.25 -11.45 -11.67
C LEU A 64 -7.77 -10.39 -10.68
N LEU A 65 -8.70 -9.54 -11.12
CA LEU A 65 -9.34 -8.54 -10.27
C LEU A 65 -10.04 -9.17 -9.06
N LEU A 66 -10.82 -10.25 -9.25
CA LEU A 66 -11.42 -11.00 -8.13
C LEU A 66 -10.37 -11.56 -7.16
N SER A 67 -9.21 -11.99 -7.69
CA SER A 67 -8.12 -12.43 -6.83
C SER A 67 -7.45 -11.27 -6.10
N ASN A 68 -7.41 -10.07 -6.67
CA ASN A 68 -6.86 -8.88 -6.00
C ASN A 68 -7.75 -8.44 -4.84
N VAL A 69 -9.08 -8.44 -5.03
CA VAL A 69 -10.06 -8.19 -3.93
C VAL A 69 -9.78 -9.09 -2.74
N LYS A 70 -9.48 -10.38 -2.98
CA LYS A 70 -9.16 -11.31 -1.90
C LYS A 70 -7.83 -11.01 -1.20
N ASP A 71 -6.87 -10.42 -1.91
CA ASP A 71 -5.62 -9.98 -1.29
C ASP A 71 -5.88 -8.77 -0.39
N GLU A 72 -6.75 -7.82 -0.77
CA GLU A 72 -7.07 -6.66 0.08
C GLU A 72 -7.65 -7.08 1.44
N GLU A 73 -8.46 -8.14 1.48
CA GLU A 73 -8.92 -8.72 2.75
C GLU A 73 -7.76 -9.26 3.61
N ASN A 74 -6.72 -9.83 2.97
CA ASN A 74 -5.52 -10.28 3.68
C ASN A 74 -4.64 -9.09 4.10
N HIS A 75 -4.58 -8.03 3.29
CA HIS A 75 -3.87 -6.79 3.60
C HIS A 75 -4.45 -6.11 4.82
N ASP A 76 -5.78 -5.91 4.83
CA ASP A 76 -6.54 -5.36 5.97
C ASP A 76 -6.25 -6.16 7.25
N LEU A 77 -6.34 -7.49 7.18
CA LEU A 77 -6.05 -8.35 8.32
C LEU A 77 -4.60 -8.21 8.81
N ALA A 78 -3.63 -8.22 7.90
CA ALA A 78 -2.20 -8.13 8.24
C ALA A 78 -1.83 -6.77 8.84
N LEU A 79 -2.34 -5.67 8.27
CA LEU A 79 -2.16 -4.32 8.83
C LEU A 79 -2.93 -4.17 10.14
N GLY A 80 -4.10 -4.81 10.27
CA GLY A 80 -4.87 -4.90 11.51
C GLY A 80 -4.08 -5.59 12.63
N TYR A 81 -3.31 -6.63 12.32
CA TYR A 81 -2.40 -7.26 13.28
C TYR A 81 -1.30 -6.31 13.77
N ILE A 82 -0.74 -5.48 12.87
CA ILE A 82 0.21 -4.44 13.28
C ILE A 82 -0.48 -3.42 14.20
N ALA A 83 -1.68 -2.96 13.85
CA ALA A 83 -2.45 -2.03 14.67
C ALA A 83 -2.79 -2.59 16.05
N ASN A 84 -3.12 -3.88 16.13
CA ASN A 84 -3.34 -4.56 17.42
C ASN A 84 -2.08 -4.62 18.28
N ALA A 85 -0.90 -4.81 17.65
CA ALA A 85 0.36 -4.91 18.36
C ALA A 85 0.86 -3.56 18.88
N TYR A 86 0.67 -2.48 18.10
CA TYR A 86 1.18 -1.14 18.40
C TYR A 86 0.15 -0.21 19.06
N GLY A 87 -1.13 -0.57 19.03
CA GLY A 87 -2.22 0.34 19.31
C GLY A 87 -2.48 1.30 18.14
N VAL A 88 -3.50 2.13 18.31
CA VAL A 88 -3.93 3.14 17.33
C VAL A 88 -3.89 4.52 17.95
N ASP A 89 -3.71 5.53 17.10
CA ASP A 89 -3.88 6.93 17.49
C ASP A 89 -5.28 7.41 17.05
N GLU A 90 -6.17 7.67 18.00
CA GLU A 90 -7.59 7.96 17.73
C GLU A 90 -7.80 9.18 16.81
N GLU A 91 -6.92 10.17 16.90
CA GLU A 91 -6.95 11.33 16.01
C GLU A 91 -6.59 10.93 14.58
N SER A 92 -5.50 10.19 14.39
CA SER A 92 -5.09 9.67 13.09
C SER A 92 -6.16 8.77 12.46
N GLU A 93 -6.79 7.90 13.26
CA GLU A 93 -7.89 7.03 12.80
C GLU A 93 -9.07 7.86 12.27
N ARG A 94 -9.51 8.86 13.05
CA ARG A 94 -10.62 9.75 12.67
C ARG A 94 -10.31 10.54 11.40
N GLU A 95 -9.07 11.00 11.23
CA GLU A 95 -8.64 11.72 10.04
C GLU A 95 -8.51 10.80 8.82
N ALA A 96 -8.01 9.58 9.00
CA ALA A 96 -7.98 8.56 7.96
C ALA A 96 -9.38 8.22 7.44
N PHE A 97 -10.40 8.11 8.30
CA PHE A 97 -11.78 7.92 7.86
C PHE A 97 -12.33 9.09 7.02
N ARG A 98 -11.89 10.33 7.28
CA ARG A 98 -12.29 11.48 6.43
C ARG A 98 -11.65 11.39 5.05
N LEU A 99 -10.37 10.99 4.98
CA LEU A 99 -9.69 10.75 3.72
C LEU A 99 -10.36 9.60 2.97
N GLN A 100 -10.64 8.49 3.64
CA GLN A 100 -11.35 7.34 3.11
C GLN A 100 -12.68 7.73 2.47
N LYS A 101 -13.50 8.50 3.20
CA LYS A 101 -14.74 9.04 2.67
C LYS A 101 -14.51 9.88 1.41
N ALA A 102 -13.51 10.76 1.39
CA ALA A 102 -13.19 11.57 0.23
C ALA A 102 -12.77 10.73 -1.00
N TRP A 103 -12.08 9.61 -0.79
CA TRP A 103 -11.75 8.65 -1.85
C TRP A 103 -12.98 7.90 -2.37
N ILE A 104 -13.84 7.43 -1.47
CA ILE A 104 -15.08 6.75 -1.83
C ILE A 104 -15.97 7.66 -2.68
N GLU A 105 -16.16 8.91 -2.23
CA GLU A 105 -17.00 9.92 -2.88
C GLU A 105 -16.36 10.51 -4.15
N HIS A 106 -15.07 10.27 -4.41
CA HIS A 106 -14.40 10.85 -5.58
C HIS A 106 -15.01 10.29 -6.89
N PRO A 107 -15.31 11.15 -7.89
CA PRO A 107 -16.07 10.78 -9.08
C PRO A 107 -15.29 10.01 -10.15
N ASP A 108 -13.95 9.94 -10.04
CA ASP A 108 -13.14 9.13 -10.96
C ASP A 108 -13.54 7.66 -10.90
N HIS A 109 -13.37 7.01 -12.05
CA HIS A 109 -13.63 5.59 -12.21
C HIS A 109 -12.93 4.78 -11.11
N THR A 110 -13.60 3.77 -10.57
CA THR A 110 -13.14 3.02 -9.40
C THR A 110 -11.80 2.30 -9.64
N ILE A 111 -11.57 1.72 -10.83
CA ILE A 111 -10.24 1.20 -11.22
C ILE A 111 -9.16 2.29 -11.19
N THR A 112 -9.48 3.52 -11.64
CA THR A 112 -8.52 4.63 -11.60
C THR A 112 -8.21 5.02 -10.16
N LYS A 113 -9.23 5.02 -9.27
CA LYS A 113 -9.04 5.27 -7.84
C LYS A 113 -8.14 4.22 -7.19
N ALA A 114 -8.42 2.92 -7.40
CA ALA A 114 -7.60 1.81 -6.92
C ALA A 114 -6.15 1.93 -7.41
N MET A 115 -5.96 2.10 -8.73
CA MET A 115 -4.63 2.25 -9.33
C MET A 115 -3.82 3.40 -8.72
N VAL A 116 -4.44 4.57 -8.50
CA VAL A 116 -3.74 5.72 -7.91
C VAL A 116 -3.39 5.47 -6.44
N ALA A 117 -4.29 4.87 -5.66
CA ALA A 117 -4.04 4.54 -4.26
C ALA A 117 -2.89 3.54 -4.13
N GLU A 118 -2.97 2.41 -4.81
CA GLU A 118 -1.93 1.36 -4.81
C GLU A 118 -0.58 1.91 -5.28
N ARG A 119 -0.55 2.54 -6.47
CA ARG A 119 0.69 2.96 -7.13
C ARG A 119 1.43 4.07 -6.41
N ALA A 120 0.72 5.01 -5.80
CA ALA A 120 1.34 6.25 -5.33
C ALA A 120 1.08 6.56 -3.85
N ILE A 121 0.31 5.74 -3.15
CA ILE A 121 0.20 5.76 -1.69
C ILE A 121 0.80 4.47 -1.12
N PHE A 122 0.24 3.29 -1.41
CA PHE A 122 0.70 2.04 -0.79
C PHE A 122 2.12 1.64 -1.20
N PHE A 123 2.49 1.81 -2.48
CA PHE A 123 3.89 1.67 -2.92
C PHE A 123 4.88 2.63 -2.25
N VAL A 124 4.41 3.64 -1.51
CA VAL A 124 5.27 4.52 -0.71
C VAL A 124 5.24 4.12 0.76
N LEU A 125 4.05 3.85 1.31
CA LEU A 125 3.87 3.54 2.73
C LEU A 125 4.39 2.15 3.10
N LEU A 126 4.26 1.17 2.22
CA LEU A 126 4.84 -0.16 2.46
C LEU A 126 6.38 -0.04 2.56
N PRO A 127 7.11 0.56 1.62
CA PRO A 127 8.54 0.85 1.82
C PRO A 127 8.86 1.72 3.04
N PHE A 128 7.96 2.61 3.46
CA PHE A 128 8.12 3.38 4.71
C PHE A 128 8.16 2.46 5.94
N PHE A 129 7.18 1.55 6.07
CA PHE A 129 7.18 0.50 7.10
C PHE A 129 8.45 -0.34 7.04
N ARG A 130 8.93 -0.66 5.84
CA ARG A 130 10.16 -1.42 5.69
C ARG A 130 11.41 -0.67 6.16
N ALA A 131 11.49 0.63 5.92
CA ALA A 131 12.66 1.45 6.25
C ALA A 131 12.70 1.89 7.72
N ASN A 132 11.52 2.09 8.32
CA ASN A 132 11.36 2.75 9.61
C ASN A 132 10.65 1.90 10.67
N GLY A 133 9.92 0.86 10.26
CA GLY A 133 9.26 -0.07 11.15
C GLY A 133 10.17 -1.18 11.70
N ASP A 134 9.57 -2.01 12.52
CA ASP A 134 10.17 -3.20 13.12
C ASP A 134 10.21 -4.40 12.13
N PRO A 135 10.73 -5.56 12.54
CA PRO A 135 10.72 -6.76 11.69
C PRO A 135 9.32 -7.21 11.25
N GLY A 136 8.28 -7.06 12.08
CA GLY A 136 6.92 -7.45 11.73
C GLY A 136 6.35 -6.59 10.60
N MET A 137 6.48 -5.26 10.72
CA MET A 137 6.12 -4.29 9.69
C MET A 137 6.87 -4.52 8.38
N ARG A 138 8.17 -4.87 8.44
CA ARG A 138 8.97 -5.19 7.25
C ARG A 138 8.46 -6.41 6.51
N THR A 139 8.12 -7.45 7.26
CA THR A 139 7.58 -8.70 6.73
C THR A 139 6.23 -8.48 6.06
N VAL A 140 5.27 -7.88 6.78
CA VAL A 140 3.94 -7.57 6.24
C VAL A 140 4.06 -6.67 5.02
N SER A 141 4.89 -5.62 5.08
CA SER A 141 5.18 -4.76 3.94
C SER A 141 5.69 -5.56 2.73
N ALA A 142 6.63 -6.49 2.93
CA ALA A 142 7.21 -7.26 1.85
C ALA A 142 6.23 -8.27 1.24
N ASP A 143 5.27 -8.77 2.03
CA ASP A 143 4.22 -9.65 1.55
C ASP A 143 3.19 -8.87 0.72
N ILE A 144 2.62 -7.80 1.28
CA ILE A 144 1.68 -6.90 0.59
C ILE A 144 2.31 -6.29 -0.68
N SER A 145 3.57 -5.83 -0.62
CA SER A 145 4.23 -5.23 -1.79
C SER A 145 4.36 -6.17 -3.00
N ARG A 146 4.29 -7.50 -2.80
CA ARG A 146 4.32 -8.46 -3.92
C ARG A 146 2.97 -8.55 -4.62
N ASP A 147 1.89 -8.48 -3.85
CA ASP A 147 0.53 -8.47 -4.39
C ASP A 147 0.25 -7.15 -5.08
N GLU A 148 0.62 -6.04 -4.46
CA GLU A 148 0.45 -4.68 -4.99
C GLU A 148 1.17 -4.46 -6.34
N GLN A 149 2.31 -5.14 -6.57
CA GLN A 149 2.96 -5.15 -7.89
C GLN A 149 2.08 -5.76 -8.98
N VAL A 150 1.30 -6.78 -8.64
CA VAL A 150 0.33 -7.41 -9.53
C VAL A 150 -0.91 -6.54 -9.68
N HIS A 151 -1.38 -5.92 -8.59
CA HIS A 151 -2.55 -5.06 -8.56
C HIS A 151 -2.37 -3.83 -9.44
N VAL A 152 -1.31 -3.04 -9.21
CA VAL A 152 -1.00 -1.86 -10.02
C VAL A 152 -0.83 -2.21 -11.48
N ALA A 153 -0.16 -3.33 -11.80
CA ALA A 153 0.00 -3.77 -13.19
C ALA A 153 -1.35 -4.14 -13.82
N CYS A 154 -2.22 -4.84 -13.09
CA CYS A 154 -3.57 -5.20 -13.55
C CYS A 154 -4.43 -3.96 -13.78
N ASN A 155 -4.52 -3.09 -12.77
CA ASN A 155 -5.32 -1.88 -12.81
C ASN A 155 -4.82 -0.89 -13.87
N SER A 156 -3.51 -0.83 -14.12
CA SER A 156 -2.94 -0.03 -15.22
C SER A 156 -3.38 -0.53 -16.60
N LEU A 157 -3.37 -1.85 -16.83
CA LEU A 157 -3.83 -2.45 -18.08
C LEU A 157 -5.32 -2.21 -18.30
N VAL A 158 -6.14 -2.42 -17.27
CA VAL A 158 -7.59 -2.18 -17.34
C VAL A 158 -7.87 -0.70 -17.61
N GLN A 159 -7.21 0.21 -16.91
CA GLN A 159 -7.35 1.64 -17.15
C GLN A 159 -7.02 2.02 -18.60
N GLU A 160 -5.93 1.46 -19.16
CA GLU A 160 -5.53 1.71 -20.55
C GLU A 160 -6.57 1.16 -21.55
N GLU A 161 -7.05 -0.07 -21.34
CA GLU A 161 -8.07 -0.70 -22.21
C GLU A 161 -9.41 0.03 -22.19
N LEU A 162 -9.78 0.64 -21.05
CA LEU A 162 -10.97 1.46 -20.90
C LEU A 162 -10.79 2.91 -21.37
N GLY A 163 -9.57 3.31 -21.77
CA GLY A 163 -9.26 4.68 -22.17
C GLY A 163 -9.47 5.71 -21.05
N LEU A 164 -9.33 5.29 -19.79
CA LEU A 164 -9.51 6.15 -18.63
C LEU A 164 -8.27 7.02 -18.42
N SER A 165 -8.47 8.15 -17.73
CA SER A 165 -7.40 9.05 -17.34
C SER A 165 -7.59 9.51 -15.91
N ILE A 166 -6.50 9.86 -15.24
CA ILE A 166 -6.52 10.36 -13.88
C ILE A 166 -6.91 11.84 -13.90
N SER A 167 -7.98 12.20 -13.21
CA SER A 167 -8.35 13.61 -13.13
C SER A 167 -7.38 14.41 -12.25
N PRO A 168 -7.22 15.72 -12.51
CA PRO A 168 -6.45 16.60 -11.63
C PRO A 168 -6.95 16.63 -10.18
N SER A 169 -8.25 16.40 -9.95
CA SER A 169 -8.80 16.33 -8.59
C SER A 169 -8.40 15.05 -7.86
N LEU A 170 -8.31 13.92 -8.56
CA LEU A 170 -7.84 12.67 -7.96
C LEU A 170 -6.35 12.77 -7.59
N ASP A 171 -5.53 13.35 -8.47
CA ASP A 171 -4.11 13.60 -8.15
C ASP A 171 -3.95 14.57 -6.96
N LYS A 172 -4.81 15.58 -6.85
CA LYS A 172 -4.85 16.47 -5.69
C LYS A 172 -5.21 15.73 -4.40
N LEU A 173 -6.19 14.81 -4.45
CA LEU A 173 -6.57 13.98 -3.31
C LEU A 173 -5.42 13.05 -2.87
N ARG A 174 -4.73 12.43 -3.83
CA ARG A 174 -3.50 11.66 -3.56
C ARG A 174 -2.44 12.51 -2.86
N LYS A 175 -2.12 13.69 -3.39
CA LYS A 175 -1.13 14.60 -2.77
C LYS A 175 -1.53 15.01 -1.36
N ALA A 176 -2.81 15.32 -1.14
CA ALA A 176 -3.32 15.66 0.19
C ALA A 176 -3.19 14.48 1.17
N THR A 177 -3.50 13.27 0.72
CA THR A 177 -3.35 12.04 1.51
C THR A 177 -1.89 11.82 1.93
N MET A 178 -0.95 11.89 0.98
CA MET A 178 0.49 11.75 1.28
C MET A 178 1.03 12.88 2.16
N ALA A 179 0.61 14.12 1.90
CA ALA A 179 1.03 15.27 2.71
C ALA A 179 0.56 15.17 4.16
N TRP A 180 -0.63 14.59 4.39
CA TRP A 180 -1.17 14.31 5.72
C TRP A 180 -0.39 13.21 6.44
N VAL A 181 -0.14 12.06 5.79
CA VAL A 181 0.63 10.97 6.41
C VAL A 181 2.03 11.45 6.79
N LEU A 182 2.70 12.13 5.88
CA LEU A 182 4.09 12.57 6.03
C LEU A 182 4.22 13.93 6.73
N GLN A 183 3.11 14.50 7.25
CA GLN A 183 3.14 15.77 7.98
C GLN A 183 4.17 15.79 9.12
N PRO A 184 4.31 14.73 9.94
CA PRO A 184 5.23 14.76 11.09
C PRO A 184 6.70 14.80 10.70
N LEU A 185 7.04 14.41 9.46
CA LEU A 185 8.41 14.42 8.97
C LEU A 185 8.85 15.84 8.59
N GLY A 186 10.11 16.15 8.93
CA GLY A 186 10.79 17.37 8.51
C GLY A 186 11.80 17.12 7.38
N THR A 187 12.71 18.09 7.19
CA THR A 187 13.94 17.87 6.42
C THR A 187 14.94 17.14 7.30
N ASN A 188 15.52 16.04 6.83
CA ASN A 188 16.48 15.26 7.62
C ASN A 188 17.73 14.92 6.81
N ALA A 189 18.87 15.50 7.21
CA ALA A 189 20.15 15.29 6.53
C ALA A 189 20.86 13.99 6.95
N GLU A 190 20.54 13.44 8.13
CA GLU A 190 21.19 12.25 8.69
C GLU A 190 20.55 10.95 8.20
N SER A 191 19.22 10.97 8.01
CA SER A 191 18.46 9.83 7.51
C SER A 191 17.43 10.26 6.49
N LYS A 192 17.69 9.93 5.22
CA LYS A 192 16.73 10.14 4.13
C LYS A 192 15.36 9.48 4.35
N PHE A 193 15.29 8.46 5.20
CA PHE A 193 14.02 7.76 5.51
C PHE A 193 13.14 8.53 6.51
N LEU A 194 13.68 9.56 7.15
CA LEU A 194 12.93 10.53 7.96
C LEU A 194 12.73 11.87 7.23
N ASP A 195 13.12 11.94 5.95
CA ASP A 195 12.99 13.14 5.15
C ASP A 195 11.64 13.14 4.42
N LYS A 196 10.83 14.17 4.67
CA LYS A 196 9.50 14.30 4.04
C LYS A 196 9.58 14.36 2.53
N LYS A 197 10.57 15.09 2.00
CA LYS A 197 10.71 15.33 0.55
C LYS A 197 11.01 14.02 -0.18
N PHE A 198 11.86 13.17 0.39
CA PHE A 198 12.15 11.85 -0.16
C PHE A 198 10.89 11.02 -0.45
N TRP A 199 9.94 10.97 0.50
CA TRP A 199 8.72 10.19 0.35
C TRP A 199 7.67 10.86 -0.55
N MET A 200 7.55 12.19 -0.48
CA MET A 200 6.69 12.96 -1.39
C MET A 200 7.15 12.84 -2.85
N ASP A 201 8.45 12.99 -3.10
CA ASP A 201 9.04 12.81 -4.44
C ASP A 201 8.81 11.39 -4.94
N SER A 202 8.97 10.37 -4.08
CA SER A 202 8.71 8.97 -4.46
C SER A 202 7.27 8.76 -4.93
N SER A 203 6.29 9.35 -4.22
CA SER A 203 4.87 9.31 -4.61
C SER A 203 4.63 9.97 -5.97
N ASP A 204 5.18 11.16 -6.19
CA ASP A 204 5.01 11.90 -7.45
C ASP A 204 5.66 11.17 -8.62
N ARG A 205 6.87 10.62 -8.45
CA ARG A 205 7.54 9.89 -9.52
C ARG A 205 6.86 8.56 -9.85
N LEU A 206 6.35 7.83 -8.86
CA LEU A 206 5.50 6.66 -9.11
C LEU A 206 4.24 7.04 -9.89
N MET A 207 3.64 8.17 -9.55
CA MET A 207 2.43 8.66 -10.21
C MET A 207 2.66 9.06 -11.67
N TYR A 208 3.75 9.78 -11.98
CA TYR A 208 3.97 10.37 -13.30
C TYR A 208 4.91 9.58 -14.20
N GLU A 209 5.89 8.87 -13.63
CA GLU A 209 6.92 8.12 -14.36
C GLU A 209 6.73 6.60 -14.26
N GLY A 210 5.87 6.14 -13.33
CA GLY A 210 5.73 4.71 -13.00
C GLY A 210 6.96 4.12 -12.32
N LYS A 211 7.87 4.97 -11.81
CA LYS A 211 9.15 4.56 -11.21
C LYS A 211 9.50 5.49 -10.05
N ALA A 212 10.10 4.96 -8.99
CA ALA A 212 10.78 5.74 -7.96
C ALA A 212 12.17 5.15 -7.67
N PRO A 213 13.23 5.63 -8.34
CA PRO A 213 14.62 5.24 -8.05
C PRO A 213 15.01 5.37 -6.57
N GLU A 214 14.36 6.29 -5.86
CA GLU A 214 14.45 6.52 -4.42
C GLU A 214 14.20 5.24 -3.62
N LEU A 215 13.27 4.41 -4.10
CA LEU A 215 12.84 3.16 -3.46
C LEU A 215 13.70 1.95 -3.85
N SER A 216 14.79 2.13 -4.61
CA SER A 216 15.70 1.03 -5.02
C SER A 216 16.26 0.20 -3.84
N PHE A 217 16.33 0.77 -2.63
CA PHE A 217 16.75 0.02 -1.43
C PHE A 217 15.83 -1.18 -1.11
N THR A 218 14.60 -1.18 -1.62
CA THR A 218 13.62 -2.27 -1.46
C THR A 218 13.96 -3.51 -2.30
N GLN A 219 14.87 -3.40 -3.28
CA GLN A 219 15.32 -4.53 -4.10
C GLN A 219 16.08 -5.59 -3.29
N SER A 220 16.78 -5.18 -2.23
CA SER A 220 17.55 -6.08 -1.39
C SER A 220 16.64 -6.79 -0.38
N ALA A 221 16.32 -8.07 -0.61
CA ALA A 221 15.57 -8.88 0.35
C ALA A 221 16.24 -8.83 1.73
N ARG A 222 15.44 -8.55 2.78
CA ARG A 222 15.90 -8.66 4.17
C ARG A 222 15.17 -9.83 4.79
N MET A 223 15.86 -10.94 4.94
CA MET A 223 15.37 -12.08 5.71
C MET A 223 15.55 -11.77 7.20
N PRO A 224 14.51 -11.93 8.04
CA PRO A 224 14.68 -11.84 9.49
C PRO A 224 15.80 -12.78 9.95
N ALA A 225 16.79 -12.27 10.66
CA ALA A 225 17.83 -13.13 11.22
C ALA A 225 17.29 -13.92 12.43
N PHE A 226 17.90 -15.07 12.75
CA PHE A 226 17.40 -16.09 13.72
C PHE A 226 17.11 -15.59 15.16
N PHE A 227 17.38 -14.34 15.50
CA PHE A 227 17.12 -13.75 16.83
C PHE A 227 16.53 -12.34 16.77
N GLU A 228 16.16 -11.83 15.59
CA GLU A 228 15.56 -10.49 15.45
C GLU A 228 14.07 -10.47 15.81
N HIS A 229 13.40 -11.61 15.75
CA HIS A 229 11.97 -11.71 16.04
C HIS A 229 11.58 -13.10 16.56
N SER A 230 10.47 -13.18 17.29
CA SER A 230 9.94 -14.46 17.76
C SER A 230 9.60 -15.37 16.58
N ASN A 231 9.95 -16.65 16.68
CA ASN A 231 9.68 -17.63 15.62
C ASN A 231 8.18 -17.81 15.34
N VAL A 232 7.31 -17.57 16.33
CA VAL A 232 5.85 -17.63 16.17
C VAL A 232 5.29 -16.52 15.27
N ASN A 233 6.07 -15.46 15.06
CA ASN A 233 5.70 -14.31 14.25
C ASN A 233 6.27 -14.40 12.81
N LEU A 234 6.97 -15.50 12.48
CA LEU A 234 7.53 -15.68 11.14
C LEU A 234 6.42 -16.02 10.13
N PRO A 235 6.53 -15.54 8.88
CA PRO A 235 5.61 -15.91 7.82
C PRO A 235 5.46 -17.41 7.68
N GLN A 236 4.21 -17.83 7.46
CA GLN A 236 3.92 -19.18 7.03
C GLN A 236 3.62 -19.16 5.53
N TYR A 237 4.37 -19.97 4.79
CA TYR A 237 4.16 -20.21 3.37
C TYR A 237 3.59 -21.63 3.22
N ALA A 238 2.49 -21.76 2.47
CA ALA A 238 1.82 -23.03 2.21
C ALA A 238 2.37 -23.72 0.95
#